data_AF-A0ABD5VE52-F1
#
_entry.id   AF-A0ABD5VE52-F1
#
_cell.length_a   1.000
_cell.length_b   1.000
_cell.length_c   1.000
_cell.angle_alpha   90.00
_cell.angle_beta   90.00
_cell.angle_gamma   90.00
#
_symmetry.space_group_name_H-M   'P 1'
#
loop_
_entity.id
_entity.type
_entity.pdbx_description
1 polymer ?
#
loop_
_entity_poly.entity_id
_entity_poly.type
_entity_poly.pdbx_seq_one_letter_code
_entity_poly.pdbx_strand_id
1 'polypeptide(L)' 'MEVPDDAPEDCPVCDRPYDSVSEHDAGVMVNLLDNERYQRVCFEPRPGGRLWFFHHTHAQTATAEDPYSD' A
#
# COMPACT_ATOMS: atom_id res chain seq x y z
N MET A 1 -2.38 -11.94 -8.73
CA MET A 1 -2.05 -11.16 -7.52
C MET A 1 -1.34 -12.11 -6.57
N GLU A 2 -0.06 -11.86 -6.36
CA GLU A 2 0.81 -12.70 -5.53
C GLU A 2 1.23 -11.91 -4.29
N VAL A 3 1.42 -12.59 -3.15
CA VAL A 3 2.01 -11.97 -1.96
C VAL A 3 3.51 -12.22 -2.03
N PRO A 4 4.36 -11.17 -2.11
CA PRO A 4 5.80 -11.34 -2.18
C PRO A 4 6.39 -11.87 -0.86
N ASP A 5 7.28 -12.85 -0.95
CA ASP A 5 7.92 -13.51 0.20
C ASP A 5 8.98 -12.62 0.89
N ASP A 6 9.56 -11.65 0.17
CA ASP A 6 10.60 -10.74 0.63
C ASP A 6 10.05 -9.33 0.96
N ALA A 7 8.78 -9.27 1.36
CA ALA A 7 8.14 -8.03 1.72
C ALA A 7 8.82 -7.36 2.94
N PRO A 8 9.14 -6.05 2.87
CA PRO A 8 9.73 -5.33 4.01
C PRO A 8 8.72 -5.21 5.16
N GLU A 9 9.18 -5.05 6.40
CA GLU A 9 8.28 -4.89 7.55
C GLU A 9 7.47 -3.57 7.49
N ASP A 10 8.08 -2.51 6.98
CA ASP A 10 7.46 -1.19 6.77
C ASP A 10 7.23 -0.89 5.29
N CYS A 11 6.20 -0.09 5.01
CA CYS A 11 5.91 0.35 3.66
C CYS A 11 7.01 1.29 3.16
N PRO A 12 7.72 0.97 2.05
CA PRO A 12 8.85 1.75 1.56
C PRO A 12 8.45 3.13 1.00
N VAL A 13 7.16 3.37 0.82
CA VAL A 13 6.63 4.63 0.26
C VAL A 13 6.34 5.65 1.36
N CYS A 14 5.91 5.20 2.54
CA CYS A 14 5.44 6.09 3.60
C CYS A 14 6.06 5.82 4.97
N ASP A 15 6.96 4.84 5.07
CA ASP A 15 7.65 4.43 6.30
C ASP A 15 6.69 4.08 7.44
N ARG A 16 5.54 3.45 7.11
CA ARG A 16 4.51 3.01 8.07
C ARG A 16 4.22 1.52 7.94
N PRO A 17 3.74 0.88 9.03
CA PRO A 17 3.18 -0.46 8.95
C PRO A 17 2.01 -0.54 7.96
N TYR A 18 1.85 -1.71 7.35
CA TYR A 18 0.77 -2.03 6.41
C TYR A 18 0.14 -3.38 6.78
N ASP A 19 -1.06 -3.66 6.30
CA ASP A 19 -1.81 -4.91 6.59
C ASP A 19 -1.48 -6.01 5.58
N SER A 20 -1.34 -5.64 4.32
CA SER A 20 -1.03 -6.60 3.25
C SER A 20 -0.29 -5.96 2.08
N VAL A 21 0.51 -6.77 1.39
CA VAL A 21 1.19 -6.41 0.15
C VAL A 21 0.79 -7.36 -0.98
N SER A 22 0.70 -6.83 -2.19
CA SER A 22 0.46 -7.63 -3.40
C SER A 22 1.29 -7.17 -4.59
N GLU A 23 1.83 -8.10 -5.37
CA GLU A 23 2.54 -7.84 -6.63
C GLU A 23 1.59 -7.92 -7.85
N HIS A 24 1.83 -7.01 -8.81
CA HIS A 24 1.14 -6.90 -10.09
C HIS A 24 2.14 -6.73 -11.24
N ASP A 25 1.98 -7.49 -12.31
CA ASP A 25 2.86 -7.53 -13.49
C ASP A 25 2.13 -7.23 -14.81
N ALA A 26 0.84 -6.89 -14.73
CA ALA A 26 -0.03 -6.54 -15.85
C ALA A 26 -0.69 -5.17 -15.64
N GLY A 27 -1.54 -4.76 -16.59
CA GLY A 27 -2.31 -3.51 -16.48
C GLY A 27 -3.19 -3.50 -15.23
N VAL A 28 -3.10 -2.43 -14.45
CA VAL A 28 -3.88 -2.24 -13.22
C VAL A 28 -4.95 -1.18 -13.40
N MET A 29 -6.11 -1.40 -12.79
CA MET A 29 -7.14 -0.38 -12.58
C MET A 29 -7.25 -0.12 -11.09
N VAL A 30 -7.05 1.13 -10.70
CA VAL A 30 -7.14 1.54 -9.31
C VAL A 30 -8.39 2.39 -9.17
N ASN A 31 -9.26 2.01 -8.24
CA ASN A 31 -10.36 2.83 -7.80
C ASN A 31 -10.19 3.07 -6.29
N LEU A 32 -9.94 4.33 -5.91
CA LEU A 32 -9.77 4.72 -4.51
C LEU A 32 -11.14 5.01 -3.92
N LEU A 33 -11.83 3.94 -3.53
CA LEU A 33 -13.06 4.04 -2.77
C LEU A 33 -12.72 3.87 -1.30
N ASP A 34 -13.27 4.75 -0.47
CA ASP A 34 -13.33 4.53 0.96
C ASP A 34 -14.00 3.19 1.21
N ASN A 35 -13.34 2.36 2.01
CA ASN A 35 -13.88 1.09 2.43
C ASN A 35 -13.63 0.93 3.93
N GLU A 36 -14.44 0.10 4.58
CA GLU A 36 -14.43 -0.03 6.04
C GLU A 36 -13.09 -0.54 6.59
N ARG A 37 -12.29 -1.22 5.76
CA ARG A 37 -11.07 -1.91 6.20
C ARG A 37 -9.80 -1.12 5.90
N TYR A 38 -9.68 -0.57 4.70
CA TYR A 38 -8.48 0.03 4.14
C TYR A 38 -8.72 1.51 3.84
N GLN A 39 -7.82 2.36 4.33
CA GLN A 39 -7.88 3.82 4.15
C GLN A 39 -6.94 4.29 3.04
N ARG A 40 -5.83 3.58 2.84
CA ARG A 40 -4.76 4.00 1.92
C ARG A 40 -4.12 2.80 1.26
N VAL A 41 -3.74 2.96 0.00
CA VAL A 41 -2.86 2.03 -0.71
C VAL A 41 -1.66 2.80 -1.25
N CYS A 42 -0.46 2.32 -0.96
CA CYS A 42 0.80 2.85 -1.48
C CYS A 42 1.31 1.97 -2.62
N PHE A 43 1.97 2.58 -3.60
CA PHE A 43 2.43 1.90 -4.82
C PHE A 43 3.94 2.04 -4.93
N GLU A 44 4.64 0.92 -4.99
CA GLU A 44 6.09 0.88 -5.16
C GLU A 44 6.45 0.21 -6.49
N PRO A 45 7.12 0.91 -7.42
CA PRO A 45 7.61 0.30 -8.64
C PRO A 45 8.77 -0.65 -8.34
N ARG A 46 8.75 -1.82 -8.98
CA ARG A 46 9.79 -2.84 -8.89
C ARG A 46 10.44 -3.08 -10.26
N PRO A 47 11.68 -3.61 -10.29
CA PRO A 47 12.34 -3.95 -11.54
C PRO A 47 11.49 -4.86 -12.45
N GLY A 48 11.58 -4.63 -13.76
CA GLY A 48 10.81 -5.39 -14.74
C GLY A 48 9.36 -4.91 -14.92
N GLY A 49 9.02 -3.70 -14.46
CA GLY A 49 7.69 -3.11 -14.68
C GLY A 49 6.62 -3.61 -13.71
N ARG A 50 7.03 -4.29 -12.63
CA ARG A 50 6.15 -4.77 -11.57
C ARG A 50 5.76 -3.65 -10.63
N LEU A 51 4.58 -3.75 -10.03
CA LEU A 51 4.09 -2.82 -9.02
C LEU A 51 3.70 -3.59 -7.77
N TRP A 52 4.19 -3.12 -6.62
CA TRP A 52 3.76 -3.62 -5.31
C TRP A 52 2.77 -2.65 -4.69
N PHE A 53 1.65 -3.18 -4.22
CA PHE A 53 0.58 -2.42 -3.60
C PHE A 53 0.57 -2.75 -2.11
N PHE A 54 0.81 -1.75 -1.26
CA PHE A 54 0.81 -1.87 0.20
C PHE A 54 -0.49 -1.28 0.76
N HIS A 55 -1.34 -2.10 1.36
CA HIS A 55 -2.64 -1.69 1.89
C HIS A 55 -2.54 -1.34 3.37
N HIS A 56 -3.01 -0.16 3.74
CA HIS A 56 -3.04 0.33 5.12
C HIS A 56 -4.47 0.38 5.63
N THR A 57 -4.67 -0.14 6.83
CA THR A 57 -5.93 0.04 7.57
C THR A 57 -6.06 1.46 8.10
N HIS A 58 -7.29 1.85 8.43
CA HIS A 58 -7.60 3.12 9.11
C HIS A 58 -6.75 3.36 10.37
N ALA A 59 -6.51 2.31 11.17
CA ALA A 59 -5.69 2.42 12.38
C ALA A 59 -4.21 2.72 12.09
N GLN A 60 -3.67 2.13 11.02
CA GLN A 60 -2.27 2.31 10.60
C GLN A 60 -2.04 3.68 9.94
N THR A 61 -3.07 4.31 9.39
CA THR A 61 -2.98 5.67 8.84
C THR A 61 -3.14 6.74 9.90
N ALA A 62 -3.95 6.50 10.95
CA ALA A 62 -4.22 7.47 12.01
C ALA A 62 -3.06 7.70 13.00
N THR A 63 -2.00 6.90 12.94
CA THR A 63 -0.85 6.94 13.88
C THR A 63 0.26 7.92 13.47
N ALA A 64 0.03 8.72 12.43
CA ALA A 64 0.83 9.86 12.03
C ALA A 64 -0.04 11.10 12.12
N GLU A 65 0.49 12.25 12.52
CA GLU A 65 -0.07 13.50 12.01
C GLU A 65 -0.11 13.36 10.48
N ASP A 66 -1.29 13.24 9.90
CA ASP A 66 -1.44 13.11 8.45
C ASP A 66 -1.02 14.45 7.84
N PRO A 67 0.12 14.52 7.11
CA PRO A 67 0.58 15.78 6.54
C PRO A 67 -0.36 16.32 5.45
N TYR A 68 -1.43 15.58 5.12
CA TYR A 68 -2.47 15.96 4.19
C TYR A 68 -3.86 16.17 4.85
N SER A 69 -3.94 16.19 6.19
CA SER A 69 -5.14 16.70 6.89
C SER A 69 -5.18 18.23 6.82
N ASP A 70 -6.19 18.78 6.16
CA ASP A 70 -6.58 20.21 6.24
C ASP A 70 -7.36 20.47 7.55
#